data_AF-A0A1B2HT03-F1
#
_entry.id   AF-A0A1B2HT03-F1
#
_cell.length_a   1.000
_cell.length_b   1.000
_cell.length_c   1.000
_cell.angle_alpha   90.00
_cell.angle_beta   90.00
_cell.angle_gamma   90.00
#
_symmetry.space_group_name_H-M   'P 1'
#
loop_
_entity.id
_entity.type
_entity.pdbx_description
1 polymer ?
#
loop_
_entity_poly.entity_id
_entity_poly.type
_entity_poly.pdbx_seq_one_letter_code
_entity_poly.pdbx_strand_id
1 'polypeptide(L)'
;MITGHAYHDTGIAIEVGAGGGLRTLTLTERSMRLGRAALADEILTLVRIATGRANERARHALGGEHLETLGIHADTELTEEIESTTPESWWVR
;
A
#
# COMPACT_ATOMS: atom_id res chain seq x y z
N MET A 1 -8.39 -2.20 12.22
CA MET A 1 -6.99 -1.74 12.03
C MET A 1 -6.88 -1.22 10.62
N ILE A 2 -6.23 -0.08 10.38
CA ILE A 2 -6.08 0.47 9.02
C ILE A 2 -4.91 -0.24 8.33
N THR A 3 -5.20 -0.91 7.23
CA THR A 3 -4.25 -1.68 6.44
C THR A 3 -4.31 -1.31 4.97
N GLY A 4 -3.23 -1.61 4.26
CA GLY A 4 -3.12 -1.54 2.83
C GLY A 4 -2.66 -2.87 2.26
N HIS A 5 -3.18 -3.18 1.09
CA HIS A 5 -2.93 -4.44 0.40
C HIS A 5 -2.42 -4.18 -0.99
N ALA A 6 -1.47 -4.99 -1.44
CA ALA A 6 -1.01 -5.02 -2.82
C ALA A 6 -0.77 -6.48 -3.24
N TYR A 7 -1.00 -6.74 -4.52
CA TYR A 7 -0.85 -8.07 -5.11
C TYR A 7 -0.29 -7.93 -6.52
N HIS A 8 0.51 -8.92 -6.93
CA HIS A 8 0.99 -9.06 -8.30
C HIS A 8 0.67 -10.46 -8.84
N ASP A 9 0.39 -10.57 -10.14
CA ASP A 9 -0.03 -11.80 -10.84
C ASP A 9 1.00 -12.93 -10.83
N THR A 10 2.23 -12.62 -10.43
CA THR A 10 3.27 -13.62 -10.13
C THR A 10 2.98 -14.39 -8.85
N GLY A 11 1.94 -14.02 -8.10
CA GLY A 11 1.48 -14.68 -6.89
C GLY A 11 2.20 -14.18 -5.64
N ILE A 12 2.46 -12.87 -5.56
CA ILE A 12 2.94 -12.17 -4.37
C ILE A 12 1.77 -11.36 -3.82
N ALA A 13 1.47 -11.49 -2.53
CA ALA A 13 0.47 -10.66 -1.85
C ALA A 13 1.07 -10.06 -0.57
N ILE A 14 0.80 -8.79 -0.33
CA ILE A 14 1.35 -8.03 0.80
C ILE A 14 0.22 -7.31 1.53
N GLU A 15 0.30 -7.33 2.86
CA GLU A 15 -0.49 -6.49 3.75
C GLU A 15 0.44 -5.69 4.67
N VAL A 16 0.19 -4.39 4.77
CA VAL A 16 0.91 -3.48 5.67
C VAL A 16 -0.08 -2.65 6.49
N GLY A 17 0.33 -2.25 7.69
CA GLY A 17 -0.35 -1.18 8.44
C GLY A 17 0.06 0.21 7.95
N ALA A 18 -0.65 1.23 8.42
CA ALA A 18 -0.24 2.62 8.23
C ALA A 18 1.20 2.84 8.75
N GLY A 19 1.98 3.67 8.04
CA GLY A 19 3.42 3.85 8.29
C GLY A 19 4.31 2.74 7.74
N GLY A 20 3.75 1.75 7.03
CA GLY A 20 4.51 0.73 6.31
C GLY A 20 4.92 -0.50 7.13
N GLY A 21 4.34 -0.68 8.32
CA GLY A 21 4.58 -1.87 9.13
C GLY A 21 4.02 -3.13 8.47
N LEU A 22 4.90 -4.00 7.97
CA LEU A 22 4.51 -5.28 7.34
C LEU A 22 3.72 -6.16 8.31
N ARG A 23 2.57 -6.65 7.86
CA ARG A 23 1.70 -7.57 8.61
C ARG A 23 1.74 -8.97 8.05
N THR A 24 1.58 -9.08 6.73
CA THR A 24 1.52 -10.36 6.03
C THR A 24 2.25 -10.27 4.71
N LEU A 25 3.03 -11.31 4.40
CA LEU A 25 3.64 -11.53 3.09
C LEU A 25 3.33 -12.97 2.66
N THR A 26 2.64 -13.12 1.54
CA THR A 26 2.35 -14.41 0.94
C THR A 26 3.12 -14.54 -0.37
N LEU A 27 3.88 -15.63 -0.47
CA LEU A 27 4.62 -16.02 -1.66
C LEU A 27 4.13 -17.38 -2.13
N THR A 28 3.90 -17.50 -3.43
CA THR A 28 3.56 -18.78 -4.08
C THR A 28 4.78 -19.36 -4.81
N GLU A 29 4.73 -20.63 -5.20
CA GLU A 29 5.78 -21.22 -6.04
C GLU A 29 6.02 -20.43 -7.34
N ARG A 30 4.97 -19.82 -7.91
CA ARG A 30 5.07 -18.97 -9.11
C ARG A 30 5.95 -17.75 -8.84
N SER A 31 5.81 -17.11 -7.69
CA SER A 31 6.60 -15.93 -7.33
C SER A 31 8.09 -16.26 -7.18
N MET A 32 8.41 -17.47 -6.70
CA MET A 32 9.80 -17.92 -6.56
C MET A 32 10.51 -18.10 -7.91
N ARG A 33 9.77 -18.29 -9.01
CA ARG A 33 10.33 -18.42 -10.36
C ARG A 33 10.85 -17.11 -10.94
N LEU A 34 10.53 -15.96 -10.33
CA LEU A 34 11.11 -14.66 -10.69
C LEU A 34 12.63 -14.61 -10.48
N GLY A 35 13.16 -15.45 -9.59
CA GLY A 35 14.55 -15.37 -9.16
C GLY A 35 14.77 -14.27 -8.13
N ARG A 36 15.88 -14.37 -7.39
CA ARG A 36 16.12 -13.59 -6.15
C ARG A 36 16.00 -12.08 -6.33
N ALA A 37 16.63 -11.52 -7.37
CA ALA A 37 16.68 -10.08 -7.57
C ALA A 37 15.29 -9.52 -7.92
N ALA A 38 14.65 -10.07 -8.96
CA ALA A 38 13.33 -9.62 -9.38
C ALA A 38 12.26 -9.85 -8.31
N LEU A 39 12.34 -10.94 -7.53
CA LEU A 39 11.44 -11.16 -6.40
C LEU A 39 11.59 -10.07 -5.33
N ALA A 40 12.83 -9.70 -4.99
CA ALA A 40 13.08 -8.65 -4.01
C ALA A 40 12.54 -7.29 -4.48
N ASP A 41 12.80 -6.92 -5.74
CA ASP A 41 12.32 -5.67 -6.33
C ASP A 41 10.79 -5.61 -6.37
N GLU A 42 10.14 -6.72 -6.73
CA GLU A 42 8.67 -6.81 -6.77
C GLU A 42 8.07 -6.69 -5.37
N ILE A 43 8.65 -7.36 -4.37
CA ILE A 43 8.20 -7.24 -2.97
C ILE A 43 8.32 -5.79 -2.50
N LEU A 44 9.46 -5.13 -2.74
CA LEU A 44 9.65 -3.73 -2.32
C LEU A 44 8.67 -2.79 -3.02
N THR A 45 8.38 -3.02 -4.30
CA THR A 45 7.38 -2.27 -5.06
C THR A 45 5.98 -2.44 -4.46
N LEU A 46 5.57 -3.67 -4.19
CA LEU A 46 4.27 -3.97 -3.57
C LEU A 46 4.16 -3.42 -2.14
N VAL A 47 5.25 -3.42 -1.36
CA VAL A 47 5.27 -2.80 -0.02
C VAL A 47 5.02 -1.29 -0.13
N ARG A 48 5.66 -0.59 -1.07
CA ARG A 48 5.44 0.85 -1.28
C ARG A 48 3.99 1.13 -1.63
N ILE A 49 3.43 0.39 -2.58
CA ILE A 49 2.02 0.52 -3.00
C ILE A 49 1.07 0.25 -1.83
N ALA A 50 1.27 -0.85 -1.11
CA ALA A 50 0.45 -1.19 0.05
C ALA A 50 0.56 -0.11 1.14
N THR A 51 1.74 0.47 1.33
CA THR A 51 1.99 1.51 2.35
C THR A 51 1.25 2.79 2.03
N GLY A 52 1.36 3.32 0.81
CA GLY A 52 0.63 4.53 0.48
C GLY A 52 -0.89 4.30 0.48
N ARG A 53 -1.37 3.12 0.09
CA ARG A 53 -2.79 2.72 0.28
C ARG A 53 -3.22 2.67 1.74
N ALA A 54 -2.33 2.27 2.66
CA ALA A 54 -2.64 2.25 4.09
C ALA A 54 -2.64 3.67 4.67
N ASN A 55 -1.68 4.50 4.26
CA ASN A 55 -1.54 5.88 4.69
C ASN A 55 -2.71 6.75 4.21
N GLU A 56 -3.16 6.57 2.96
CA GLU A 56 -4.32 7.32 2.43
C GLU A 56 -5.60 6.98 3.20
N ARG A 57 -5.85 5.69 3.46
CA ARG A 57 -6.97 5.29 4.32
C ARG A 57 -6.85 5.86 5.73
N ALA A 58 -5.63 5.92 6.26
CA ALA A 58 -5.39 6.52 7.58
C ALA A 58 -5.67 8.02 7.56
N ARG A 59 -5.36 8.71 6.46
CA ARG A 59 -5.58 10.15 6.27
C ARG A 59 -7.06 10.46 6.28
N HIS A 60 -7.85 9.69 5.52
CA HIS A 60 -9.30 9.83 5.50
C HIS A 60 -9.94 9.49 6.86
N ALA A 61 -9.44 8.50 7.58
CA ALA A 61 -10.04 8.06 8.85
C ALA A 61 -9.67 8.92 10.06
N LEU A 62 -8.46 9.48 10.10
CA LEU A 62 -7.90 10.15 11.28
C LEU A 62 -7.71 11.67 11.08
N GLY A 63 -7.78 12.16 9.84
CA GLY A 63 -7.43 13.54 9.49
C GLY A 63 -5.92 13.74 9.30
N GLY A 64 -5.55 14.65 8.39
CA GLY A 64 -4.14 14.86 7.99
C GLY A 64 -3.22 15.32 9.13
N GLU A 65 -3.70 16.17 10.03
CA GLU A 65 -2.94 16.69 11.18
C GLU A 65 -2.47 15.58 12.13
N HIS A 66 -3.31 14.57 12.35
CA HIS A 66 -3.00 13.46 13.24
C HIS A 66 -1.92 12.54 12.65
N LEU A 67 -1.84 12.42 11.33
CA LEU A 67 -0.82 11.62 10.65
C LEU A 67 0.56 12.29 10.62
N GLU A 68 0.60 13.61 10.45
CA GLU A 68 1.86 14.36 10.52
C GLU A 68 2.52 14.21 11.89
N THR A 69 1.72 14.19 12.95
CA THR A 69 2.18 13.95 14.33
C THR A 69 2.76 12.53 14.51
N LEU A 70 2.30 11.57 13.69
CA LEU A 70 2.79 10.18 13.69
C LEU A 70 3.97 9.95 12.72
N GLY A 71 4.46 11.00 12.05
CA GLY A 71 5.54 10.89 11.06
C GLY A 71 5.13 10.14 9.78
N ILE A 72 3.83 9.99 9.54
CA ILE A 72 3.28 9.31 8.37
C ILE A 72 3.02 10.37 7.31
N HIS A 73 3.96 10.51 6.38
CA HIS A 73 3.83 11.44 5.26
C HIS A 73 3.05 10.80 4.11
N ALA A 74 2.21 11.61 3.44
CA ALA A 74 1.53 11.22 2.22
C ALA A 74 2.56 11.10 1.08
N ASP A 75 2.51 9.99 0.35
CA ASP A 75 3.27 9.85 -0.89
C ASP A 75 2.40 10.43 -2.02
N THR A 76 2.72 11.67 -2.42
CA THR A 76 1.85 12.49 -3.26
C THR A 76 1.57 11.84 -4.63
N GLU A 77 2.58 11.21 -5.24
CA GLU A 77 2.41 10.51 -6.52
C GLU A 77 1.47 9.30 -6.40
N LEU A 78 1.58 8.54 -5.30
CA LEU A 78 0.72 7.38 -5.08
C LEU A 78 -0.71 7.79 -4.69
N THR A 79 -0.88 8.89 -3.94
CA THR A 79 -2.19 9.45 -3.63
C THR A 79 -2.92 9.85 -4.91
N GLU A 80 -2.25 10.54 -5.85
CA GLU A 80 -2.84 10.92 -7.13
C GLU A 80 -3.27 9.70 -7.98
N GLU A 81 -2.48 8.63 -8.01
CA GLU A 81 -2.83 7.37 -8.69
C GLU A 81 -4.08 6.71 -8.07
N ILE A 82 -4.13 6.65 -6.74
CA ILE A 82 -5.27 6.07 -6.01
C ILE A 82 -6.54 6.89 -6.24
N GLU A 83 -6.45 8.22 -6.14
CA GLU A 83 -7.57 9.12 -6.38
C GLU A 83 -8.06 9.03 -7.83
N SER A 84 -7.15 8.92 -8.82
CA SER A 84 -7.49 8.76 -10.23
C SER A 84 -8.28 7.49 -10.55
N THR A 85 -8.17 6.45 -9.72
CA THR A 85 -8.90 5.18 -9.90
C THR A 85 -10.17 5.11 -9.05
N THR A 86 -10.44 6.13 -8.22
CA THR A 86 -11.60 6.18 -7.33
C THR A 86 -12.76 6.91 -8.01
N PRO A 87 -13.91 6.25 -8.27
CA PRO A 87 -15.07 6.90 -8.86
C PRO A 87 -15.59 8.05 -7.98
N GLU A 88 -15.94 9.17 -8.61
CA GLU A 88 -16.47 10.37 -7.93
C GLU A 88 -17.71 10.07 -7.06
N SER A 89 -18.50 9.05 -7.42
CA SER A 89 -19.70 8.64 -6.68
C SER A 89 -19.45 8.07 -5.29
N TRP A 90 -18.19 7.81 -4.92
CA TRP A 90 -17.81 7.31 -3.60
C TRP A 90 -17.34 8.41 -2.64
N TRP A 91 -17.18 9.64 -3.13
CA TRP A 91 -16.90 10.79 -2.30
C TRP A 91 -18.19 11.27 -1.66
N VAL A 92 -18.41 10.90 -0.40
CA VAL A 92 -19.54 11.43 0.39
C VAL A 92 -19.20 12.85 0.80
N ARG A 93 -20.04 13.79 0.37
CA ARG A 93 -19.93 15.22 0.65
C ARG A 93 -20.27 15.56 2.09
#